data_AF-A0A6J3K2C8-F1
#
_entry.id   AF-A0A6J3K2C8-F1
#
_cell.length_a   1.000
_cell.length_b   1.000
_cell.length_c   1.000
_cell.angle_alpha   90.00
_cell.angle_beta   90.00
_cell.angle_gamma   90.00
#
_symmetry.space_group_name_H-M   'P 1'
#
loop_
_entity.id
_entity.type
_entity.pdbx_description
1 polymer ?
#
loop_
_entity_poly.entity_id
_entity_poly.type
_entity_poly.pdbx_seq_one_letter_code
_entity_poly.pdbx_strand_id
1 'polypeptide(L)'
;MFGRVFMSNFRNISLLSRVWNGPNRALAGRNAEQKMISILRNKFPQAKLIEVNDVSGGCGAMFEINVIAPEFKGLNTIKQHRLINDALKEEIKDMHGVRIYTSVPEA
;
A
#
# COMPACT_ATOMS: atom_id res chain seq x y z
N MET A 1 -15.70 53.87 25.27
CA MET A 1 -14.68 53.46 24.28
C MET A 1 -14.42 51.95 24.40
N PHE A 2 -13.78 51.38 23.39
CA PHE A 2 -13.35 49.98 23.23
C PHE A 2 -12.93 49.25 24.53
N GLY A 3 -13.20 47.95 24.73
CA GLY A 3 -13.95 46.99 23.90
C GLY A 3 -13.37 45.57 23.98
N ARG A 4 -14.14 44.55 23.57
CA ARG A 4 -13.66 43.19 23.18
C ARG A 4 -14.78 42.46 22.43
N VAL A 5 -14.63 42.26 21.12
CA VAL A 5 -15.52 41.40 20.34
C VAL A 5 -14.99 39.96 20.44
N PHE A 6 -15.80 39.05 20.98
CA PHE A 6 -15.43 37.63 21.08
C PHE A 6 -15.88 36.91 19.80
N MET A 7 -15.00 36.84 18.80
CA MET A 7 -15.29 36.16 17.54
C MET A 7 -15.35 34.64 17.74
N SER A 8 -16.56 34.10 17.82
CA SER A 8 -16.82 32.66 17.75
C SER A 8 -16.57 32.16 16.33
N ASN A 9 -15.38 31.59 16.11
CA ASN A 9 -15.01 30.96 14.83
C ASN A 9 -15.80 29.65 14.61
N PHE A 10 -17.03 29.78 14.13
CA PHE A 10 -17.82 28.66 13.61
C PHE A 10 -17.13 28.07 12.38
N ARG A 11 -16.33 27.02 12.60
CA ARG A 11 -15.77 26.21 11.51
C ARG A 11 -16.90 25.47 10.82
N ASN A 12 -17.17 25.83 9.56
CA ASN A 12 -18.19 25.20 8.72
C ASN A 12 -18.07 23.67 8.72
N ILE A 13 -19.13 23.00 9.18
CA ILE A 13 -19.18 21.54 9.26
C ILE A 13 -19.47 21.00 7.86
N SER A 14 -18.43 20.59 7.13
CA SER A 14 -18.55 20.03 5.78
C SER A 14 -19.15 18.62 5.81
N LEU A 15 -20.48 18.53 5.87
CA LEU A 15 -21.27 17.29 5.89
C LEU A 15 -21.41 16.65 4.49
N LEU A 16 -20.34 16.66 3.69
CA LEU A 16 -20.30 16.09 2.33
C LEU A 16 -19.16 15.07 2.13
N SER A 17 -18.67 14.45 3.20
CA SER A 17 -17.49 13.57 3.20
C SER A 17 -17.79 12.05 3.16
N ARG A 18 -19.01 11.62 2.83
CA ARG A 18 -19.45 10.20 2.97
C ARG A 18 -20.25 9.61 1.80
N VAL A 19 -19.90 9.93 0.55
CA VAL A 19 -20.40 9.20 -0.64
C VAL A 19 -19.25 8.87 -1.60
N TRP A 20 -18.43 7.87 -1.26
CA TRP A 20 -17.41 7.29 -2.16
C TRP A 20 -17.63 5.80 -2.47
N ASN A 21 -18.38 5.07 -1.64
CA ASN A 21 -18.55 3.62 -1.73
C ASN A 21 -19.46 3.17 -2.88
N GLY A 22 -19.03 3.42 -4.12
CA GLY A 22 -19.47 2.67 -5.29
C GLY A 22 -18.72 1.33 -5.37
N PRO A 23 -19.39 0.20 -5.69
CA PRO A 23 -18.81 -1.14 -5.62
C PRO A 23 -17.60 -1.34 -6.56
N ASN A 24 -17.50 -0.55 -7.62
CA ASN A 24 -16.44 -0.65 -8.64
C ASN A 24 -15.03 -0.38 -8.07
N ARG A 25 -14.89 0.32 -6.94
CA ARG A 25 -13.57 0.56 -6.32
C ARG A 25 -12.91 -0.76 -5.90
N ALA A 26 -13.62 -1.57 -5.12
CA ALA A 26 -13.08 -2.81 -4.53
C ALA A 26 -12.63 -3.85 -5.56
N LEU A 27 -13.12 -3.77 -6.81
CA LEU A 27 -12.64 -4.58 -7.92
C LEU A 27 -11.28 -4.10 -8.44
N ALA A 28 -11.04 -2.78 -8.50
CA ALA A 28 -9.77 -2.21 -8.93
C ALA A 28 -8.62 -2.56 -7.97
N GLY A 29 -8.85 -2.49 -6.66
CA GLY A 29 -7.88 -2.92 -5.64
C GLY A 29 -7.46 -4.39 -5.84
N ARG A 30 -8.44 -5.30 -5.96
CA ARG A 30 -8.20 -6.74 -6.20
C ARG A 30 -7.45 -7.03 -7.50
N ASN A 31 -7.77 -6.30 -8.57
CA ASN A 31 -7.07 -6.46 -9.85
C ASN A 31 -5.58 -6.07 -9.74
N ALA A 32 -5.27 -5.03 -8.95
CA ALA A 32 -3.90 -4.63 -8.66
C ALA A 32 -3.16 -5.64 -7.76
N GLU A 33 -3.80 -6.12 -6.68
CA GLU A 33 -3.25 -7.19 -5.81
C GLU A 33 -2.78 -8.40 -6.64
N GLN A 34 -3.66 -8.94 -7.50
CA GLN A 34 -3.34 -10.11 -8.34
C GLN A 34 -2.22 -9.83 -9.37
N LYS A 35 -2.17 -8.61 -9.93
CA LYS A 35 -1.10 -8.20 -10.84
C LYS A 35 0.25 -8.14 -10.11
N MET A 36 0.29 -7.54 -8.92
CA MET A 36 1.49 -7.41 -8.09
C MET A 36 2.00 -8.79 -7.62
N ILE A 37 1.10 -9.68 -7.17
CA ILE A 37 1.44 -11.07 -6.81
C ILE A 37 2.06 -11.80 -8.00
N SER A 38 1.52 -11.61 -9.21
CA SER A 38 2.05 -12.24 -10.43
C SER A 38 3.46 -11.74 -10.78
N ILE A 39 3.70 -10.42 -10.68
CA ILE A 39 5.03 -9.82 -10.90
C ILE A 39 6.04 -10.32 -9.86
N LEU A 40 5.66 -10.34 -8.58
CA LEU A 40 6.52 -10.85 -7.50
C LEU A 40 6.86 -12.35 -7.66
N ARG A 41 5.90 -13.19 -8.08
CA ARG A 41 6.14 -14.61 -8.36
C ARG A 41 7.13 -14.82 -9.50
N ASN A 42 7.03 -14.03 -10.56
CA ASN A 42 7.97 -14.06 -11.68
C ASN A 42 9.36 -13.53 -11.29
N LYS A 43 9.44 -12.63 -10.29
CA LYS A 43 10.69 -12.04 -9.83
C LYS A 43 11.44 -12.91 -8.81
N PHE A 44 10.72 -13.56 -7.91
CA PHE A 44 11.22 -14.35 -6.79
C PHE A 44 10.69 -15.80 -6.89
N PRO A 45 11.13 -16.59 -7.88
CA PRO A 45 10.58 -17.92 -8.16
C PRO A 45 10.80 -18.93 -7.03
N GLN A 46 11.70 -18.65 -6.07
CA GLN A 46 11.91 -19.49 -4.88
C GLN A 46 11.16 -19.00 -3.63
N ALA A 47 10.26 -18.01 -3.75
CA ALA A 47 9.52 -17.50 -2.60
C ALA A 47 8.56 -18.55 -2.00
N LYS A 48 8.67 -18.76 -0.69
CA LYS A 48 7.81 -19.63 0.13
C LYS A 48 6.43 -18.99 0.40
N LEU A 49 6.39 -17.66 0.44
CA LEU A 49 5.16 -16.87 0.63
C LEU A 49 5.27 -15.55 -0.13
N ILE A 50 4.19 -15.17 -0.82
CA ILE A 50 3.98 -13.85 -1.44
C ILE A 50 2.52 -13.48 -1.18
N GLU A 51 2.31 -12.43 -0.40
CA GLU A 51 1.00 -11.86 -0.08
C GLU A 51 1.01 -10.35 -0.38
N VAL A 52 -0.10 -9.83 -0.91
CA VAL A 52 -0.32 -8.41 -1.18
C VAL A 52 -1.78 -8.10 -0.81
N ASN A 53 -1.98 -7.14 0.11
CA ASN A 53 -3.31 -6.79 0.65
C ASN A 53 -3.60 -5.29 0.48
N ASP A 54 -4.78 -4.92 -0.02
CA ASP A 54 -5.26 -3.52 -0.10
C ASP A 54 -5.72 -3.00 1.28
N VAL A 55 -4.85 -2.22 1.94
CA VAL A 55 -5.15 -1.55 3.21
C VAL A 55 -5.83 -0.18 3.03
N SER A 56 -6.11 0.25 1.78
CA SER A 56 -6.87 1.47 1.46
C SER A 56 -8.38 1.25 1.35
N GLY A 57 -8.88 0.07 1.74
CA GLY A 57 -10.31 -0.25 1.73
C GLY A 57 -10.88 -0.53 0.34
N GLY A 58 -10.06 -1.06 -0.57
CA GLY A 58 -10.47 -1.32 -1.95
C GLY A 58 -10.31 -0.10 -2.87
N CYS A 59 -9.46 0.88 -2.54
CA CYS A 59 -9.18 2.00 -3.43
C CYS A 59 -7.92 1.78 -4.29
N GLY A 60 -7.15 0.71 -4.05
CA GLY A 60 -5.86 0.46 -4.69
C GLY A 60 -4.76 1.47 -4.35
N ALA A 61 -4.98 2.35 -3.36
CA ALA A 61 -4.11 3.49 -3.07
C ALA A 61 -2.94 3.14 -2.13
N MET A 62 -3.08 2.08 -1.31
CA MET A 62 -2.04 1.62 -0.39
C MET A 62 -2.10 0.09 -0.25
N PHE A 63 -0.98 -0.58 -0.50
CA PHE A 63 -0.84 -2.03 -0.33
C PHE A 63 0.17 -2.36 0.77
N GLU A 64 -0.09 -3.47 1.45
CA GLU A 64 0.83 -4.12 2.37
C GLU A 64 1.34 -5.41 1.72
N ILE A 65 2.67 -5.52 1.56
CA ILE A 65 3.37 -6.57 0.81
C ILE A 65 4.21 -7.39 1.78
N ASN A 66 4.00 -8.71 1.81
CA ASN A 66 4.74 -9.66 2.62
C ASN A 66 5.38 -10.72 1.71
N VAL A 67 6.72 -10.83 1.73
CA VAL A 67 7.46 -11.79 0.89
C VAL A 67 8.47 -12.56 1.75
N ILE A 68 8.37 -13.89 1.70
CA ILE A 68 9.31 -14.81 2.36
C ILE A 68 10.07 -15.56 1.27
N ALA A 69 11.34 -15.23 1.05
CA ALA A 69 12.15 -15.80 -0.03
C ALA A 69 13.61 -16.11 0.41
N PRO A 70 14.19 -17.25 -0.01
CA PRO A 70 15.59 -17.59 0.30
C PRO A 70 16.58 -16.64 -0.40
N GLU A 71 16.15 -16.01 -1.50
CA GLU A 71 16.88 -15.01 -2.28
C GLU A 71 17.25 -13.75 -1.46
N PHE A 72 16.60 -13.53 -0.31
CA PHE A 72 16.93 -12.44 0.62
C PHE A 72 18.08 -12.78 1.59
N LYS A 73 18.55 -14.02 1.62
CA LYS A 73 19.61 -14.48 2.54
C LYS A 73 20.94 -13.77 2.26
N GLY A 74 21.48 -13.10 3.27
CA GLY A 74 22.71 -12.29 3.15
C GLY A 74 22.49 -10.86 2.62
N LEU A 75 21.26 -10.47 2.28
CA LEU A 75 20.91 -9.09 1.96
C LEU A 75 20.43 -8.34 3.23
N ASN A 76 20.89 -7.10 3.41
CA ASN A 76 20.31 -6.18 4.39
C ASN A 76 18.90 -5.75 3.94
N THR A 77 17.97 -5.51 4.87
CA THR A 77 16.57 -5.09 4.66
C THR A 77 16.42 -3.99 3.60
N ILE A 78 17.29 -2.97 3.60
CA ILE A 78 17.25 -1.89 2.58
C ILE A 78 17.46 -2.44 1.15
N LYS A 79 18.30 -3.45 0.96
CA LYS A 79 18.49 -4.13 -0.34
C LYS A 79 17.28 -5.00 -0.69
N GLN A 80 16.71 -5.71 0.28
CA GLN A 80 15.51 -6.54 0.10
C GLN A 80 14.31 -5.67 -0.36
N HIS A 81 14.07 -4.56 0.33
CA HIS A 81 13.01 -3.60 -0.01
C HIS A 81 13.25 -2.92 -1.37
N ARG A 82 14.51 -2.63 -1.75
CA ARG A 82 14.85 -2.15 -3.10
C ARG A 82 14.48 -3.17 -4.18
N LEU A 83 14.79 -4.46 -4.00
CA LEU A 83 14.44 -5.49 -4.99
C LEU A 83 12.92 -5.58 -5.23
N ILE A 84 12.09 -5.40 -4.19
CA ILE A 84 10.63 -5.34 -4.31
C ILE A 84 10.17 -4.04 -4.98
N ASN A 85 10.71 -2.88 -4.57
CA ASN A 85 10.42 -1.59 -5.19
C ASN A 85 10.80 -1.53 -6.67
N ASP A 86 11.93 -2.12 -7.06
CA ASP A 86 12.39 -2.19 -8.45
C ASP A 86 11.54 -3.17 -9.29
N ALA A 87 11.01 -4.24 -8.67
CA ALA A 87 10.10 -5.18 -9.32
C ALA A 87 8.69 -4.61 -9.56
N LEU A 88 8.17 -3.84 -8.59
CA LEU A 88 6.84 -3.24 -8.61
C LEU A 88 6.85 -1.75 -8.98
N LYS A 89 7.95 -1.31 -9.60
CA LYS A 89 8.22 0.10 -9.91
C LYS A 89 7.19 0.75 -10.84
N GLU A 90 6.43 -0.06 -11.58
CA GLU A 90 5.43 0.44 -12.52
C GLU A 90 4.09 0.61 -11.79
N GLU A 91 3.62 -0.42 -11.08
CA GLU A 91 2.41 -0.42 -10.25
C GLU A 91 2.44 0.64 -9.13
N ILE A 92 3.59 0.88 -8.51
CA ILE A 92 3.70 1.77 -7.34
C ILE A 92 3.72 3.27 -7.73
N LYS A 93 3.94 3.63 -9.01
CA LYS A 93 4.02 5.05 -9.46
C LYS A 93 2.79 5.88 -9.08
N ASP A 94 1.61 5.30 -9.23
CA ASP A 94 0.32 6.00 -9.07
C ASP A 94 -0.30 5.79 -7.67
N MET A 95 0.46 5.20 -6.74
CA MET A 95 0.01 4.88 -5.38
C MET A 95 0.30 6.01 -4.37
N HIS A 96 -0.45 5.99 -3.25
CA HIS A 96 -0.17 6.84 -2.10
C HIS A 96 0.97 6.31 -1.21
N GLY A 97 1.22 4.99 -1.23
CA GLY A 97 2.40 4.38 -0.59
C GLY A 97 2.29 2.86 -0.42
N VAL A 98 3.41 2.22 -0.11
CA VAL A 98 3.48 0.77 0.18
C VAL A 98 4.11 0.50 1.53
N ARG A 99 3.69 -0.58 2.18
CA ARG A 99 4.42 -1.23 3.27
C ARG A 99 5.03 -2.53 2.75
N ILE A 100 6.26 -2.79 3.12
CA ILE A 100 7.03 -3.96 2.66
C ILE A 100 7.60 -4.66 3.89
N TYR A 101 7.35 -5.97 3.97
CA TYR A 101 7.92 -6.89 4.93
C TYR A 101 8.64 -8.00 4.16
N THR A 102 9.91 -8.21 4.48
CA THR A 102 10.76 -9.23 3.84
C THR A 102 11.46 -10.09 4.86
N SER A 103 11.29 -11.41 4.71
CA SER A 103 11.90 -12.41 5.58
C SER A 103 12.60 -13.49 4.76
N VAL A 104 13.67 -14.06 5.32
CA VAL A 104 14.23 -15.33 4.82
C VAL A 104 13.38 -16.46 5.42
N PRO A 105 13.01 -17.50 4.67
CA PRO A 105 12.33 -18.66 5.25
C PRO A 105 13.22 -19.32 6.30
N GLU A 106 12.66 -19.57 7.48
CA GLU A 106 13.23 -20.50 8.45
C GLU A 106 13.32 -21.90 7.85
N ALA A 107 14.40 -22.61 8.21
CA ALA A 107 14.88 -23.84 7.57
C ALA A 107 14.51 -25.09 8.37
#